data_AF-A0A5J6Q628-F1
#
_entry.id   AF-A0A5J6Q628-F1
#
_cell.length_a   1.000
_cell.length_b   1.000
_cell.length_c   1.000
_cell.angle_alpha   90.00
_cell.angle_beta   90.00
_cell.angle_gamma   90.00
#
_symmetry.space_group_name_H-M   'P 1'
#
loop_
_entity.id
_entity.type
_entity.pdbx_description
1 polymer ?
#
loop_
_entity_poly.entity_id
_entity_poly.type
_entity_poly.pdbx_seq_one_letter_code
_entity_poly.pdbx_strand_id
1 'polypeptide(L)'
;MALHEAEPGDLLVSVAGERVYLAGSFEPGVPNGLYDGEVRVVGPEGDERHAEVNAVCSMPDLPGWPAYDNIYGRWLETPGSAGEEGGDTHWQTLLPFEGEPSESGPEPSPAWAQRLARNLCRKGSFSDTPPQDPI
;
A
#
# COMPACT_ATOMS: atom_id res chain seq x y z
N MET A 1 -0.74 -7.25 -15.17
CA MET A 1 0.12 -7.91 -14.17
C MET A 1 -0.65 -7.97 -12.89
N ALA A 2 -0.89 -9.15 -12.35
CA ALA A 2 -1.50 -9.28 -11.03
C ALA A 2 -0.44 -8.99 -9.95
N LEU A 3 -0.86 -8.54 -8.76
CA LEU A 3 0.08 -8.09 -7.73
C LEU A 3 1.09 -9.15 -7.28
N HIS A 4 0.68 -10.42 -7.26
CA HIS A 4 1.57 -11.54 -6.93
C HIS A 4 2.66 -11.79 -8.00
N GLU A 5 2.59 -11.09 -9.13
CA GLU A 5 3.57 -11.12 -10.22
C GLU A 5 4.48 -9.89 -10.20
N ALA A 6 4.29 -8.93 -9.28
CA ALA A 6 5.13 -7.74 -9.19
C ALA A 6 6.53 -8.11 -8.65
N GLU A 7 7.56 -7.59 -9.30
CA GLU A 7 8.97 -7.82 -8.96
C GLU A 7 9.62 -6.53 -8.43
N PRO A 8 10.64 -6.63 -7.56
CA PRO A 8 11.42 -5.46 -7.17
C PRO A 8 11.90 -4.65 -8.38
N GLY A 9 11.63 -3.36 -8.37
CA GLY A 9 11.85 -2.43 -9.48
C GLY A 9 10.56 -1.99 -10.19
N ASP A 10 9.45 -2.73 -10.03
CA ASP A 10 8.18 -2.37 -10.64
C ASP A 10 7.57 -1.10 -10.03
N LEU A 11 6.97 -0.28 -10.89
CA LEU A 11 6.20 0.89 -10.46
C LEU A 11 4.84 0.43 -9.92
N LEU A 12 4.56 0.77 -8.66
CA LEU A 12 3.30 0.46 -7.96
C LEU A 12 2.34 1.65 -7.89
N VAL A 13 2.83 2.88 -7.85
CA VAL A 13 1.97 4.07 -7.84
C VAL A 13 2.68 5.22 -8.53
N SER A 14 1.93 5.98 -9.32
CA SER A 14 2.29 7.36 -9.67
C SER A 14 1.15 8.29 -9.28
N VAL A 15 1.41 9.25 -8.39
CA VAL A 15 0.41 10.25 -7.94
C VAL A 15 1.11 11.53 -7.54
N ALA A 16 0.56 12.69 -7.92
CA ALA A 16 1.04 14.01 -7.50
C ALA A 16 2.56 14.27 -7.67
N GLY A 17 3.20 13.62 -8.65
CA GLY A 17 4.64 13.71 -8.88
C GLY A 17 5.50 12.73 -8.08
N GLU A 18 4.92 12.03 -7.11
CA GLU A 18 5.56 10.90 -6.43
C GLU A 18 5.45 9.61 -7.25
N ARG A 19 6.48 8.78 -7.15
CA ARG A 19 6.53 7.44 -7.75
C ARG A 19 6.92 6.42 -6.69
N VAL A 20 6.12 5.39 -6.53
CA VAL A 20 6.33 4.32 -5.56
C VAL A 20 6.71 3.06 -6.32
N TYR A 21 7.90 2.53 -6.05
CA TYR A 21 8.41 1.31 -6.65
C TYR A 21 8.46 0.19 -5.62
N LEU A 22 8.22 -1.05 -6.06
CA LEU A 22 8.50 -2.21 -5.22
C LEU A 22 10.02 -2.32 -5.01
N ALA A 23 10.46 -2.43 -3.77
CA ALA A 23 11.87 -2.62 -3.42
C ALA A 23 12.10 -3.99 -2.77
N GLY A 24 11.12 -4.49 -2.02
CA GLY A 24 11.10 -5.82 -1.41
C GLY A 24 9.71 -6.43 -1.53
N SER A 25 9.64 -7.69 -1.94
CA SER A 25 8.37 -8.39 -2.16
C SER A 25 7.54 -8.50 -0.88
N PHE A 26 6.22 -8.43 -1.02
CA PHE A 26 5.30 -8.68 0.10
C PHE A 26 5.31 -10.16 0.48
N GLU A 27 5.29 -10.44 1.77
CA GLU A 27 5.00 -11.76 2.32
C GLU A 27 3.48 -12.01 2.35
N PRO A 28 2.99 -13.12 1.77
CA PRO A 28 1.57 -13.43 1.81
C PRO A 28 1.16 -13.87 3.22
N GLY A 29 0.23 -13.14 3.83
CA GLY A 29 -0.38 -13.55 5.09
C GLY A 29 -1.80 -14.08 4.90
N VAL A 30 -2.16 -15.06 5.73
CA VAL A 30 -3.44 -15.75 5.63
C VAL A 30 -4.56 -14.94 6.29
N PRO A 31 -5.74 -14.77 5.65
CA PRO A 31 -6.14 -15.20 4.30
C PRO A 31 -6.08 -14.10 3.21
N ASN A 32 -5.81 -12.85 3.55
CA ASN A 32 -5.98 -11.68 2.67
C ASN A 32 -4.97 -10.56 2.95
N GLY A 33 -3.87 -10.90 3.61
CA GLY A 33 -2.85 -9.94 4.01
C GLY A 33 -1.61 -10.01 3.12
N LEU A 34 -0.98 -8.86 2.96
CA LEU A 34 0.30 -8.65 2.32
C LEU A 34 1.16 -7.91 3.33
N TYR A 35 2.23 -8.54 3.79
CA TYR A 35 3.02 -8.05 4.90
C TYR A 35 4.45 -7.76 4.46
N ASP A 36 5.14 -6.92 5.23
CA ASP A 36 6.57 -6.68 5.13
C ASP A 36 7.07 -6.27 3.73
N GLY A 37 6.19 -5.67 2.93
CA GLY A 37 6.55 -5.19 1.60
C GLY A 37 7.36 -3.90 1.72
N GLU A 38 8.52 -3.85 1.09
CA GLU A 38 9.32 -2.64 1.04
C GLU A 38 9.02 -1.86 -0.23
N VAL A 39 8.75 -0.56 -0.09
CA VAL A 39 8.58 0.35 -1.21
C VAL A 39 9.62 1.46 -1.18
N ARG A 40 10.13 1.78 -2.36
CA ARG A 40 10.99 2.95 -2.61
C ARG A 40 10.14 4.07 -3.18
N VAL A 41 10.05 5.17 -2.43
CA VAL A 41 9.28 6.35 -2.80
C VAL A 41 10.24 7.40 -3.35
N VAL A 42 10.02 7.80 -4.59
CA VAL A 42 10.75 8.88 -5.25
C VAL A 42 9.84 10.10 -5.33
N GLY A 43 10.20 11.16 -4.62
CA GLY A 43 9.48 12.42 -4.61
C GLY A 43 9.63 13.23 -5.91
N PRO A 44 8.85 14.30 -6.07
CA PRO A 44 8.86 15.13 -7.28
C PRO A 44 10.19 15.83 -7.51
N GLU A 45 10.94 16.11 -6.45
CA GLU A 45 12.28 16.75 -6.51
C GLU A 45 13.42 15.73 -6.64
N GLY A 46 13.09 14.42 -6.68
CA GLY A 46 14.05 13.34 -6.77
C GLY A 46 14.62 12.89 -5.43
N ASP A 47 14.09 13.39 -4.32
CA ASP A 47 14.32 12.82 -2.99
C ASP A 47 13.80 11.37 -2.93
N GLU A 48 14.47 10.54 -2.17
CA GLU A 48 14.17 9.12 -2.07
C GLU A 48 14.05 8.69 -0.62
N ARG A 49 13.00 7.91 -0.32
CA ARG A 49 12.76 7.30 0.99
C ARG A 49 12.24 5.90 0.83
N HIS A 50 12.42 5.09 1.87
CA HIS A 50 11.93 3.72 1.93
C HIS A 50 10.85 3.58 3.00
N ALA A 51 9.84 2.77 2.72
CA ALA A 51 8.80 2.44 3.68
C ALA A 51 8.52 0.94 3.68
N GLU A 52 8.27 0.40 4.86
CA GLU A 52 7.63 -0.90 5.00
C GLU A 52 6.12 -0.67 4.97
N VAL A 53 5.43 -1.50 4.19
CA VAL A 53 4.00 -1.42 3.91
C VAL A 53 3.38 -2.78 4.17
N ASN A 54 2.24 -2.72 4.84
CA ASN A 54 1.36 -3.85 5.07
C ASN A 54 -0.02 -3.49 4.55
N ALA A 55 -0.73 -4.47 3.99
CA ALA A 55 -2.09 -4.32 3.54
C ALA A 55 -2.94 -5.53 3.93
N VAL A 56 -4.16 -5.29 4.42
CA VAL A 56 -5.17 -6.31 4.64
C VAL A 56 -6.37 -5.98 3.75
N CYS A 57 -6.61 -6.83 2.77
CA CYS A 57 -7.58 -6.58 1.72
C CYS A 57 -8.94 -7.15 2.08
N SER A 58 -9.96 -6.32 2.16
CA SER A 58 -11.30 -6.71 2.55
C SER A 58 -11.86 -7.93 1.80
N MET A 59 -12.72 -8.67 2.49
CA MET A 59 -13.45 -9.82 1.94
C MET A 59 -14.94 -9.66 2.24
N PRO A 60 -15.64 -8.76 1.53
CA PRO A 60 -16.99 -8.34 1.87
C PRO A 60 -18.02 -9.48 1.77
N ASP A 61 -17.73 -10.48 0.93
CA ASP A 61 -18.58 -11.66 0.74
C ASP A 61 -18.45 -12.68 1.89
N LEU A 62 -17.54 -12.46 2.86
CA LEU A 62 -17.32 -13.35 4.00
C LEU A 62 -17.91 -12.77 5.30
N PRO A 63 -18.87 -13.47 5.95
CA PRO A 63 -19.44 -13.03 7.22
C PRO A 63 -18.37 -12.83 8.31
N GLY A 64 -18.47 -11.72 9.05
CA GLY A 64 -17.56 -11.39 10.15
C GLY A 64 -16.25 -10.72 9.72
N TRP A 65 -16.05 -10.48 8.43
CA TRP A 65 -14.87 -9.77 7.92
C TRP A 65 -15.10 -8.26 7.81
N PRO A 66 -14.05 -7.44 8.00
CA PRO A 66 -14.12 -6.01 7.75
C PRO A 66 -14.54 -5.69 6.31
N ALA A 67 -15.42 -4.70 6.16
CA ALA A 67 -15.84 -4.15 4.88
C ALA A 67 -14.93 -2.99 4.40
N TYR A 68 -13.67 -3.01 4.82
CA TYR A 68 -12.68 -2.00 4.46
C TYR A 68 -11.33 -2.65 4.19
N ASP A 69 -10.60 -2.12 3.21
CA ASP A 69 -9.18 -2.41 3.07
C ASP A 69 -8.43 -1.63 4.16
N ASN A 70 -7.35 -2.21 4.68
CA ASN A 70 -6.48 -1.55 5.65
C ASN A 70 -5.08 -1.50 5.06
N ILE A 71 -4.51 -0.31 4.89
CA ILE A 71 -3.10 -0.16 4.56
C ILE A 71 -2.41 0.60 5.67
N TYR A 72 -1.23 0.13 6.06
CA TYR A 72 -0.45 0.73 7.11
C TYR A 72 1.02 0.50 6.88
N GLY A 73 1.85 1.32 7.51
CA GLY A 73 3.28 1.20 7.33
C GLY A 73 4.06 2.19 8.16
N ARG A 74 5.36 2.19 7.88
CA ARG A 74 6.37 2.99 8.58
C ARG A 74 7.48 3.38 7.64
N TRP A 75 8.09 4.53 7.91
CA TRP A 75 9.30 4.94 7.20
C TRP A 75 10.49 4.15 7.73
N LEU A 76 11.34 3.66 6.82
CA LEU A 76 12.53 2.90 7.17
C LEU A 76 13.73 3.84 7.28
N GLU A 77 14.49 3.71 8.37
CA GLU A 77 15.78 4.39 8.51
C GLU A 77 16.86 3.73 7.64
N THR A 78 16.75 2.43 7.42
CA THR A 78 17.69 1.63 6.62
C THR A 78 16.94 0.89 5.51
N PRO A 79 17.25 1.12 4.23
CA PRO A 79 16.71 0.30 3.13
C PRO A 79 17.03 -1.19 3.33
N GLY A 80 16.09 -2.07 3.03
CA GLY A 80 16.24 -3.52 3.21
C GLY A 80 15.84 -4.05 4.60
N SER A 81 15.42 -3.20 5.54
CA SER A 81 15.08 -3.62 6.91
C SER A 81 13.58 -3.88 7.15
N ALA A 82 12.78 -4.01 6.08
CA ALA A 82 11.37 -4.37 6.19
C ALA A 82 11.22 -5.74 6.88
N GLY A 83 10.29 -5.84 7.84
CA GLY A 83 10.04 -7.06 8.62
C GLY A 83 11.03 -7.35 9.75
N GLU A 84 12.12 -6.59 9.90
CA GLU A 84 13.11 -6.82 10.98
C GLU A 84 12.63 -6.34 12.35
N GLU A 85 11.94 -5.20 12.38
CA GLU A 85 11.36 -4.62 13.59
C GLU A 85 9.84 -4.80 13.54
N GLY A 86 9.34 -5.84 14.21
CA GLY A 86 7.91 -6.02 14.33
C GLY A 86 7.28 -4.91 15.17
N GLY A 87 6.28 -4.20 14.63
CA GLY A 87 5.20 -3.60 15.45
C GLY A 87 5.02 -2.09 15.45
N ASP A 88 5.93 -1.27 14.91
CA ASP A 88 5.76 0.19 14.93
C ASP A 88 5.13 0.72 13.64
N THR A 89 3.81 0.93 13.66
CA THR A 89 3.09 1.56 12.56
C THR A 89 3.12 3.08 12.71
N HIS A 90 3.66 3.80 11.73
CA HIS A 90 3.66 5.27 11.73
C HIS A 90 2.38 5.84 11.13
N TRP A 91 1.83 5.19 10.10
CA TRP A 91 0.63 5.66 9.43
C TRP A 91 -0.28 4.51 9.08
N GLN A 92 -1.58 4.78 9.03
CA GLN A 92 -2.60 3.80 8.72
C GLN A 92 -3.82 4.48 8.07
N THR A 93 -4.30 3.91 6.97
CA THR A 93 -5.54 4.29 6.29
C THR A 93 -6.48 3.08 6.21
N LEU A 94 -7.72 3.28 6.65
CA LEU A 94 -8.84 2.37 6.40
C LEU A 94 -9.62 2.89 5.19
N LEU A 95 -9.95 1.98 4.27
CA LEU A 95 -10.63 2.28 3.01
C LEU A 95 -11.91 1.45 2.93
N PRO A 96 -13.03 1.97 3.45
CA PRO A 96 -14.34 1.34 3.29
C PRO A 96 -14.71 1.14 1.83
N PHE A 97 -15.46 0.07 1.51
CA PHE A 97 -16.09 -0.06 0.18
C PHE A 97 -17.05 1.09 -0.11
N GLU A 98 -17.78 1.52 0.93
CA GLU A 98 -18.73 2.62 0.90
C GLU A 98 -18.34 3.64 1.98
N GLY A 99 -18.21 4.89 1.58
CA GLY A 99 -17.86 6.00 2.46
C GLY A 99 -16.45 6.52 2.25
N GLU A 100 -16.04 7.40 3.14
CA GLU A 100 -14.76 8.10 3.05
C GLU A 100 -13.64 7.31 3.72
N PRO A 101 -12.40 7.44 3.24
CA PRO A 101 -11.21 6.95 3.93
C PRO A 101 -11.11 7.53 5.33
N SER A 102 -10.59 6.73 6.26
CA SER A 102 -10.24 7.21 7.60
C SER A 102 -8.79 6.91 7.92
N GLU A 103 -8.14 7.81 8.65
CA GLU A 103 -6.78 7.64 9.14
C GLU A 103 -6.80 7.24 10.61
N SER A 104 -5.97 6.27 10.98
CA SER A 104 -5.89 5.76 12.37
C SER A 104 -4.47 5.61 12.90
N GLY A 105 -3.46 6.04 12.15
CA GLY A 105 -2.06 6.02 12.56
C GLY A 105 -1.65 7.28 13.35
N PRO A 106 -0.48 7.25 14.03
CA PRO A 106 0.05 8.42 14.73
C PRO A 106 0.44 9.59 13.80
N GLU A 107 0.77 9.28 12.55
CA GLU A 107 1.06 10.25 11.50
C GLU A 107 0.02 10.17 10.36
N PRO A 108 -0.21 11.28 9.63
CA PRO A 108 -1.01 11.27 8.42
C PRO A 108 -0.48 10.26 7.40
N SER A 109 -1.39 9.64 6.65
CA SER A 109 -0.97 8.67 5.64
C SER A 109 -0.36 9.37 4.43
N PRO A 110 0.68 8.79 3.81
CA PRO A 110 1.22 9.32 2.57
C PRO A 110 0.15 9.37 1.48
N ALA A 111 0.18 10.40 0.61
CA ALA A 111 -0.84 10.59 -0.43
C ALA A 111 -0.95 9.37 -1.38
N TRP A 112 0.15 8.64 -1.58
CA TRP A 112 0.19 7.42 -2.37
C TRP A 112 -0.39 6.19 -1.66
N ALA A 113 -0.54 6.17 -0.33
CA ALA A 113 -0.93 4.98 0.42
C ALA A 113 -2.32 4.48 0.01
N GLN A 114 -3.29 5.39 -0.13
CA GLN A 114 -4.61 5.01 -0.63
C GLN A 114 -4.55 4.41 -2.04
N ARG A 115 -3.76 5.02 -2.94
CA ARG A 115 -3.66 4.51 -4.31
C ARG A 115 -2.98 3.15 -4.33
N LEU A 116 -1.94 2.97 -3.51
CA LEU A 116 -1.26 1.69 -3.34
C LEU A 116 -2.24 0.64 -2.85
N ALA A 117 -2.99 0.89 -1.78
CA ALA A 117 -3.98 -0.05 -1.25
C ALA A 117 -5.01 -0.49 -2.30
N ARG A 118 -5.51 0.45 -3.12
CA ARG A 118 -6.41 0.11 -4.23
C ARG A 118 -5.75 -0.82 -5.25
N ASN A 119 -4.46 -0.60 -5.55
CA ASN A 119 -3.68 -1.45 -6.44
C ASN A 119 -3.36 -2.82 -5.81
N LEU A 120 -3.13 -2.88 -4.49
CA LEU A 120 -2.85 -4.12 -3.77
C LEU A 120 -4.12 -4.98 -3.58
N CYS A 121 -5.24 -4.37 -3.20
CA CYS A 121 -6.42 -5.08 -2.68
C CYS A 121 -7.54 -5.31 -3.69
N ARG A 122 -7.56 -4.60 -4.81
CA ARG A 122 -8.53 -4.86 -5.88
C ARG A 122 -7.98 -5.95 -6.79
N LYS A 123 -8.43 -7.18 -6.53
CA LYS A 123 -8.12 -8.48 -7.18
C LYS A 123 -8.19 -8.46 -8.72
N GLY A 124 -7.26 -7.78 -9.38
CA GLY A 124 -7.21 -7.61 -10.83
C GLY A 124 -5.81 -7.27 -11.32
N SER A 125 -5.71 -6.91 -12.60
CA SER A 125 -4.45 -6.36 -13.12
C SER A 125 -4.17 -5.02 -12.44
N PHE A 126 -2.93 -4.82 -12.03
CA PHE A 126 -2.37 -3.54 -11.67
C PHE A 126 -2.72 -2.49 -12.73
N SER A 127 -3.20 -1.34 -12.28
CA SER A 127 -3.30 -0.14 -13.11
C SER A 127 -2.92 1.05 -12.25
N ASP A 128 -1.91 1.79 -12.65
CA ASP A 128 -1.57 3.13 -12.13
C ASP A 128 -2.18 4.24 -12.99
N THR A 129 -2.98 3.88 -14.00
CA THR A 129 -3.70 4.87 -14.79
C THR A 129 -4.64 5.63 -13.85
N PRO A 130 -4.60 6.97 -13.81
CA PRO A 130 -5.56 7.75 -13.03
C PRO A 130 -6.98 7.31 -13.38
N PRO A 131 -7.91 7.21 -12.42
CA PRO A 131 -9.31 6.97 -12.76
C PRO A 131 -9.72 8.06 -13.76
N GLN A 132 -10.17 7.67 -14.95
CA GLN A 132 -10.82 8.61 -15.84
C GLN A 132 -12.17 8.90 -15.17
N ASP A 133 -12.35 10.12 -14.65
CA ASP A 133 -13.67 10.56 -14.22
C ASP A 133 -14.65 10.38 -15.40
N PRO A 134 -15.82 9.76 -15.18
CA PRO A 134 -16.83 9.73 -16.22
C PRO A 134 -17.31 11.16 -16.47
N ILE A 135 -17.15 11.62 -17.72
CA ILE A 135 -17.78 12.86 -18.21
C ILE A 135 -19.29 12.66 -18.27
#